data_AF-A0AB35X6Z7-F1
#
_entry.id   AF-A0AB35X6Z7-F1
#
_cell.length_a   1.000
_cell.length_b   1.000
_cell.length_c   1.000
_cell.angle_alpha   90.00
_cell.angle_beta   90.00
_cell.angle_gamma   90.00
#
_symmetry.space_group_name_H-M   'P 1'
#
loop_
_entity.id
_entity.type
_entity.pdbx_description
1 polymer ?
#
loop_
_entity_poly.entity_id
_entity_poly.type
_entity_poly.pdbx_seq_one_letter_code
_entity_poly.pdbx_strand_id
1 'polypeptide(L)'
;MTTQTQHDLAPANQPEFELTVTPVPDEQRIDFWPQYFGAIPQWLLLEPHIFAWMDRFCEGYSGGIWSFYTLSNGGAFMSPEPDNDETWRLFNCLNGNDAQMSAEAAGIAVCLIAYSHHACRTECDAMTAHYYRLREYAMQHPEAHAILRIID
;
A
#
# COMPACT_ATOMS: atom_id res chain seq x y z
N MET A 1 27.47 -39.73 34.41
CA MET A 1 26.03 -39.45 34.54
C MET A 1 25.90 -38.24 35.47
N THR A 2 25.19 -37.14 35.23
CA THR A 2 24.33 -36.65 34.11
C THR A 2 23.94 -35.21 34.50
N THR A 3 23.87 -34.16 33.67
CA THR A 3 24.05 -33.97 32.21
C THR A 3 24.53 -32.52 31.96
N GLN A 4 25.12 -32.20 30.80
CA GLN A 4 25.41 -30.81 30.39
C GLN A 4 24.27 -30.30 29.49
N THR A 5 23.52 -29.29 29.93
CA THR A 5 22.41 -28.71 29.15
C THR A 5 22.96 -27.81 28.04
N GLN A 6 23.02 -28.35 26.82
CA GLN A 6 23.34 -27.60 25.62
C GLN A 6 22.12 -26.74 25.24
N HIS A 7 22.23 -25.42 25.45
CA HIS A 7 21.24 -24.48 24.91
C HIS A 7 21.52 -24.26 23.43
N ASP A 8 20.76 -24.93 22.56
CA ASP A 8 20.71 -24.59 21.14
C ASP A 8 20.07 -23.21 20.98
N LEU A 9 20.91 -22.21 20.70
CA LEU A 9 20.47 -20.92 20.19
C LEU A 9 20.06 -21.12 18.73
N ALA A 10 18.75 -21.25 18.50
CA ALA A 10 18.20 -21.27 17.15
C ALA A 10 18.68 -20.01 16.38
N PRO A 11 19.16 -20.14 15.13
CA PRO A 11 19.70 -19.01 14.39
C PRO A 11 18.60 -17.99 14.12
N ALA A 12 18.85 -16.73 14.47
CA ALA A 12 17.92 -15.61 14.32
C ALA A 12 17.76 -15.11 12.87
N ASN A 13 17.86 -16.02 11.90
CA ASN A 13 17.52 -15.79 10.49
C ASN A 13 16.24 -16.56 10.17
N GLN A 14 15.09 -16.03 10.61
CA GLN A 14 13.90 -16.21 9.79
C GLN A 14 14.16 -15.48 8.46
N PRO A 15 13.80 -16.04 7.30
CA PRO A 15 13.82 -15.26 6.08
C PRO A 15 12.91 -14.04 6.28
N GLU A 16 13.40 -12.85 5.94
CA GLU A 16 12.51 -11.72 5.69
C GLU A 16 11.52 -12.19 4.63
N PHE A 17 10.23 -12.25 4.99
CA PHE A 17 9.20 -12.74 4.07
C PHE A 17 9.06 -11.72 2.94
N GLU A 18 9.69 -12.02 1.80
CA GLU A 18 9.59 -11.24 0.57
C GLU A 18 8.12 -11.23 0.10
N LEU A 19 7.50 -10.05 0.14
CA LEU A 19 6.09 -9.88 -0.16
C LEU A 19 5.88 -9.85 -1.67
N THR A 20 5.50 -11.00 -2.23
CA THR A 20 5.08 -11.11 -3.63
C THR A 20 3.81 -10.30 -3.90
N VAL A 21 3.87 -9.41 -4.89
CA VAL A 21 2.71 -8.73 -5.47
C VAL A 21 2.16 -9.52 -6.66
N THR A 22 0.84 -9.61 -6.79
CA THR A 22 0.15 -10.28 -7.91
C THR A 22 -0.89 -9.34 -8.52
N PRO A 23 -0.82 -9.03 -9.83
CA PRO A 23 -1.83 -8.22 -10.52
C PRO A 23 -3.15 -8.98 -10.64
N VAL A 24 -4.25 -8.26 -10.48
CA VAL A 24 -5.62 -8.81 -10.60
C VAL A 24 -6.06 -8.76 -12.06
N PRO A 25 -6.44 -9.89 -12.69
CA PRO A 25 -6.91 -9.90 -14.07
C PRO A 25 -8.15 -9.03 -14.29
N ASP A 26 -8.28 -8.46 -15.49
CA ASP A 26 -9.39 -7.57 -15.87
C ASP A 26 -10.78 -8.16 -15.58
N GLU A 27 -10.95 -9.46 -15.80
CA GLU A 27 -12.18 -10.22 -15.53
C GLU A 27 -12.59 -10.19 -14.05
N GLN A 28 -11.64 -10.01 -13.13
CA GLN A 28 -11.84 -10.03 -11.67
C GLN A 28 -11.85 -8.63 -11.04
N ARG A 29 -11.58 -7.56 -11.82
CA ARG A 29 -11.55 -6.17 -11.30
C ARG A 29 -12.88 -5.75 -10.68
N ILE A 30 -14.02 -6.22 -11.21
CA ILE A 30 -15.35 -5.89 -10.68
C ILE A 30 -15.59 -6.45 -9.26
N ASP A 31 -14.99 -7.61 -8.95
CA ASP A 31 -15.14 -8.28 -7.67
C ASP A 31 -14.06 -7.88 -6.64
N PHE A 32 -13.02 -7.15 -7.05
CA PHE A 32 -11.89 -6.74 -6.20
C PHE A 32 -12.34 -6.08 -4.88
N TRP A 33 -13.11 -5.00 -4.96
CA TRP A 33 -13.57 -4.28 -3.78
C TRP A 33 -14.49 -5.11 -2.86
N PRO A 34 -15.56 -5.77 -3.35
CA PRO A 34 -16.40 -6.59 -2.48
C PRO A 34 -15.64 -7.82 -1.92
N GLN A 35 -14.68 -8.40 -2.65
CA GLN A 35 -13.89 -9.55 -2.19
C GLN A 35 -12.88 -9.19 -1.10
N TYR A 36 -12.09 -8.13 -1.28
CA TYR A 36 -10.99 -7.79 -0.36
C TYR A 36 -11.37 -6.75 0.71
N PHE A 37 -12.35 -5.89 0.43
CA PHE A 37 -12.78 -4.79 1.31
C PHE A 37 -14.27 -4.85 1.69
N GLY A 38 -15.05 -5.81 1.21
CA GLY A 38 -16.51 -5.86 1.40
C GLY A 38 -17.02 -5.87 2.85
N ALA A 39 -16.17 -6.27 3.81
CA ALA A 39 -16.47 -6.23 5.24
C ALA A 39 -16.23 -4.86 5.90
N ILE A 40 -15.62 -3.90 5.20
CA ILE A 40 -15.26 -2.58 5.73
C ILE A 40 -16.43 -1.61 5.55
N PRO A 41 -16.84 -0.85 6.58
CA PRO A 41 -17.87 0.17 6.44
C PRO A 41 -17.52 1.17 5.33
N GLN A 42 -18.48 1.49 4.46
CA GLN A 42 -18.29 2.46 3.37
C GLN A 42 -17.16 2.10 2.36
N TRP A 43 -16.84 0.81 2.17
CA TRP A 43 -15.79 0.36 1.23
C TRP A 43 -15.94 0.92 -0.20
N LEU A 44 -17.17 1.15 -0.67
CA LEU A 44 -17.49 1.78 -1.96
C LEU A 44 -16.88 3.18 -2.16
N LEU A 45 -16.43 3.85 -1.09
CA LEU A 45 -15.79 5.17 -1.16
C LEU A 45 -14.26 5.10 -1.25
N LEU A 46 -13.65 3.92 -1.12
CA LEU A 46 -12.18 3.78 -1.11
C LEU A 46 -11.55 4.22 -2.43
N GLU A 47 -12.03 3.72 -3.57
CA GLU A 47 -11.54 4.09 -4.90
C GLU A 47 -11.71 5.59 -5.20
N PRO A 48 -12.90 6.22 -5.05
CA PRO A 48 -13.04 7.67 -5.19
C PRO A 48 -12.13 8.48 -4.27
N HIS A 49 -11.89 8.03 -3.03
CA HIS A 49 -10.96 8.72 -2.13
C HIS A 49 -9.50 8.57 -2.58
N ILE A 50 -9.08 7.40 -3.09
CA ILE A 50 -7.72 7.18 -3.62
C ILE A 50 -7.43 8.12 -4.79
N PHE A 51 -8.37 8.24 -5.74
CA PHE A 51 -8.25 9.21 -6.83
C PHE A 51 -8.20 10.66 -6.33
N ALA A 52 -9.08 11.04 -5.39
CA ALA A 52 -9.08 12.38 -4.82
C ALA A 52 -7.80 12.73 -4.04
N TRP A 53 -7.12 11.75 -3.44
CA TRP A 53 -5.80 11.94 -2.84
C TRP A 53 -4.69 12.10 -3.89
N MET A 54 -4.76 11.36 -5.00
CA MET A 54 -3.81 11.52 -6.12
C MET A 54 -3.95 12.91 -6.76
N ASP A 55 -5.18 13.32 -7.13
CA ASP A 55 -5.49 14.66 -7.65
C ASP A 55 -4.97 15.78 -6.74
N ARG A 56 -5.03 15.56 -5.42
CA ARG A 56 -4.62 16.56 -4.42
C ARG A 56 -3.11 16.68 -4.26
N PHE A 57 -2.35 15.60 -4.45
CA PHE A 57 -0.92 15.56 -4.16
C PHE A 57 -0.03 15.62 -5.41
N CYS A 58 -0.52 15.22 -6.58
CA CYS A 58 0.26 15.23 -7.81
C CYS A 58 -0.28 16.29 -8.78
N GLU A 59 0.36 17.47 -8.83
CA GLU A 59 -0.07 18.62 -9.64
C GLU A 59 -0.11 18.32 -11.16
N GLY A 60 0.71 17.38 -11.62
CA GLY A 60 0.74 16.93 -13.02
C GLY A 60 -0.22 15.76 -13.35
N TYR A 61 -0.92 15.21 -12.36
CA TYR A 61 -1.79 14.04 -12.59
C TYR A 61 -3.05 14.46 -13.37
N SER A 62 -3.35 13.72 -14.43
CA SER A 62 -4.48 14.00 -15.34
C SER A 62 -5.45 12.82 -15.47
N GLY A 63 -5.40 11.89 -14.52
CA GLY A 63 -5.98 10.56 -14.66
C GLY A 63 -4.94 9.53 -15.10
N GLY A 64 -5.44 8.36 -15.50
CA GLY A 64 -4.63 7.25 -16.00
C GLY A 64 -5.41 5.94 -15.95
N ILE A 65 -4.86 4.87 -16.51
CA ILE A 65 -5.36 3.51 -16.23
C ILE A 65 -4.78 3.09 -14.89
N TRP A 66 -5.63 2.59 -14.00
CA TRP A 66 -5.20 2.00 -12.73
C TRP A 66 -5.35 0.50 -12.78
N SER A 67 -4.35 -0.20 -12.28
CA SER A 67 -4.36 -1.65 -12.12
C SER A 67 -4.44 -2.02 -10.64
N PHE A 68 -5.05 -3.16 -10.36
CA PHE A 68 -5.33 -3.65 -9.02
C PHE A 68 -4.37 -4.78 -8.66
N TYR A 69 -3.96 -4.83 -7.40
CA TYR A 69 -2.91 -5.73 -6.94
C TYR A 69 -3.29 -6.38 -5.61
N THR A 70 -2.81 -7.60 -5.42
CA THR A 70 -2.93 -8.38 -4.18
C THR A 70 -1.54 -8.75 -3.67
N LEU A 71 -1.41 -8.84 -2.35
CA LEU A 71 -0.17 -9.15 -1.64
C LEU A 71 -0.29 -10.50 -0.95
N SER A 72 0.80 -11.26 -0.86
CA SER A 72 0.82 -12.57 -0.21
C SER A 72 0.50 -12.56 1.29
N ASN A 73 0.62 -11.41 1.98
CA ASN A 73 0.14 -11.21 3.35
C ASN A 73 -1.38 -10.94 3.46
N GLY A 74 -2.13 -11.03 2.34
CA GLY A 74 -3.56 -10.74 2.28
C GLY A 74 -3.89 -9.24 2.25
N GLY A 75 -2.91 -8.39 1.92
CA GLY A 75 -3.15 -6.99 1.57
C GLY A 75 -3.63 -6.87 0.12
N ALA A 76 -4.22 -5.73 -0.21
CA ALA A 76 -4.63 -5.38 -1.56
C ALA A 76 -4.49 -3.86 -1.76
N PHE A 77 -4.21 -3.42 -2.98
CA PHE A 77 -4.10 -2.00 -3.32
C PHE A 77 -4.35 -1.77 -4.83
N MET A 78 -4.29 -0.51 -5.25
CA MET A 78 -4.31 -0.11 -6.66
C MET A 78 -3.22 0.93 -6.93
N SER A 79 -2.67 0.93 -8.13
CA SER A 79 -1.76 1.98 -8.58
C SER A 79 -2.05 2.35 -10.05
N PRO A 80 -1.70 3.56 -10.49
CA PRO A 80 -1.64 3.86 -11.91
C PRO A 80 -0.65 2.93 -12.60
N GLU A 81 -0.89 2.65 -13.88
CA GLU A 81 0.07 1.98 -14.75
C GLU A 81 1.26 2.92 -15.05
N PRO A 82 2.51 2.40 -15.11
CA PRO A 82 3.68 3.23 -15.37
C PRO A 82 3.71 3.72 -16.83
N ASP A 83 3.78 5.03 -17.02
CA ASP A 83 4.01 5.64 -18.34
C ASP A 83 5.51 5.90 -18.53
N ASN A 84 6.18 5.04 -19.32
CA ASN A 84 7.54 5.23 -19.85
C ASN A 84 8.60 5.72 -18.83
N ASP A 85 8.62 5.13 -17.63
CA ASP A 85 9.53 5.47 -16.52
C ASP A 85 9.44 6.93 -16.02
N GLU A 86 8.31 7.62 -16.24
CA GLU A 86 8.11 8.99 -15.77
C GLU A 86 8.06 9.06 -14.23
N THR A 87 8.89 9.95 -13.66
CA THR A 87 8.89 10.26 -12.22
C THR A 87 7.88 11.36 -11.90
N TRP A 88 6.90 11.04 -11.06
CA TRP A 88 5.89 11.99 -10.60
C TRP A 88 6.36 12.71 -9.34
N ARG A 89 6.10 14.02 -9.26
CA ARG A 89 6.36 14.81 -8.04
C ARG A 89 5.09 14.92 -7.22
N LEU A 90 5.07 14.25 -6.07
CA LEU A 90 4.00 14.37 -5.08
C LEU A 90 4.39 15.42 -4.04
N PHE A 91 3.41 16.23 -3.63
CA PHE A 91 3.52 17.17 -2.52
C PHE A 91 2.34 16.98 -1.56
N ASN A 92 2.63 16.52 -0.34
CA ASN A 92 1.62 16.40 0.70
C ASN A 92 1.50 17.72 1.47
N CYS A 93 0.45 18.49 1.17
CA CYS A 93 0.17 19.76 1.83
C CYS A 93 -0.24 19.66 3.32
N LEU A 94 -0.37 18.45 3.88
CA LEU A 94 -0.67 18.22 5.30
C LEU A 94 0.58 18.22 6.18
N ASN A 95 1.70 17.67 5.69
CA ASN A 95 2.99 17.63 6.39
C ASN A 95 4.04 18.58 5.78
N GLY A 96 3.81 19.07 4.55
CA GLY A 96 4.72 19.96 3.83
C GLY A 96 5.87 19.24 3.11
N ASN A 97 5.86 17.91 3.05
CA ASN A 97 6.86 17.12 2.36
C ASN A 97 6.55 16.97 0.86
N ASP A 98 7.58 17.06 0.03
CA ASP A 98 7.56 16.58 -1.35
C ASP A 98 8.53 15.42 -1.58
N ALA A 99 8.23 14.62 -2.60
CA ALA A 99 9.07 13.53 -3.09
C ALA A 99 8.83 13.32 -4.60
N GLN A 100 9.85 12.82 -5.28
CA GLN A 100 9.72 12.27 -6.63
C GLN A 100 9.69 10.75 -6.53
N MET A 101 8.79 10.10 -7.25
CA MET A 101 8.65 8.65 -7.26
C MET A 101 7.93 8.15 -8.52
N SER A 102 7.98 6.84 -8.78
CA SER A 102 7.21 6.20 -9.87
C SER A 102 5.69 6.29 -9.66
N ALA A 103 4.93 6.02 -10.72
CA ALA A 103 3.48 5.86 -10.65
C ALA A 103 3.05 4.76 -9.65
N GLU A 104 3.77 3.62 -9.58
CA GLU A 104 3.48 2.55 -8.60
C GLU A 104 3.63 3.07 -7.17
N ALA A 105 4.78 3.68 -6.85
CA ALA A 105 5.06 4.23 -5.54
C ALA A 105 4.06 5.34 -5.14
N ALA A 106 3.67 6.19 -6.09
CA ALA A 106 2.63 7.20 -5.88
C ALA A 106 1.27 6.55 -5.53
N GLY A 107 0.88 5.49 -6.24
CA GLY A 107 -0.31 4.69 -5.95
C GLY A 107 -0.30 4.06 -4.56
N ILE A 108 0.83 3.46 -4.16
CA ILE A 108 1.04 2.91 -2.81
C ILE A 108 0.88 4.01 -1.75
N ALA A 109 1.51 5.17 -1.94
CA ALA A 109 1.47 6.29 -0.99
C ALA A 109 0.03 6.81 -0.78
N VAL A 110 -0.74 7.03 -1.86
CA VAL A 110 -2.13 7.50 -1.73
C VAL A 110 -3.06 6.42 -1.17
N CYS A 111 -2.83 5.14 -1.46
CA CYS A 111 -3.57 4.04 -0.83
C CYS A 111 -3.32 4.00 0.69
N LEU A 112 -2.07 4.17 1.14
CA LEU A 112 -1.75 4.22 2.58
C LEU A 112 -2.43 5.40 3.29
N ILE A 113 -2.46 6.58 2.67
CA ILE A 113 -3.16 7.76 3.21
C ILE A 113 -4.67 7.52 3.24
N ALA A 114 -5.25 6.98 2.17
CA ALA A 114 -6.66 6.65 2.10
C ALA A 114 -7.06 5.62 3.17
N TYR A 115 -6.29 4.55 3.34
CA TYR A 115 -6.57 3.48 4.30
C TYR A 115 -6.43 3.96 5.75
N SER A 116 -5.39 4.76 6.07
CA SER A 116 -5.23 5.39 7.37
C SER A 116 -6.41 6.32 7.71
N HIS A 117 -6.76 7.23 6.79
CA HIS A 117 -7.89 8.14 6.98
C HIS A 117 -9.23 7.39 7.11
N HIS A 118 -9.45 6.36 6.31
CA HIS A 118 -10.69 5.56 6.36
C HIS A 118 -10.78 4.71 7.63
N ALA A 119 -9.66 4.15 8.11
CA ALA A 119 -9.59 3.43 9.38
C ALA A 119 -9.96 4.34 10.56
N CYS A 120 -9.33 5.53 10.64
CA CYS A 120 -9.63 6.54 11.67
C CYS A 120 -11.09 7.04 11.59
N ARG A 121 -11.66 7.19 10.39
CA ARG A 121 -13.05 7.64 10.18
C ARG A 121 -14.09 6.58 10.56
N THR A 122 -13.77 5.30 10.43
CA THR A 122 -14.72 4.18 10.60
C THR A 122 -14.47 3.35 11.85
N GLU A 123 -13.39 3.62 12.58
CA GLU A 123 -12.92 2.85 13.75
C GLU A 123 -12.84 1.34 13.44
N CYS A 124 -12.41 1.00 12.23
CA CYS A 124 -12.49 -0.36 11.67
C CYS A 124 -11.13 -1.07 11.66
N ASP A 125 -10.94 -2.02 12.58
CA ASP A 125 -9.73 -2.84 12.67
C ASP A 125 -9.36 -3.58 11.37
N ALA A 126 -10.36 -3.97 10.56
CA ALA A 126 -10.12 -4.61 9.26
C ALA A 126 -9.48 -3.64 8.24
N MET A 127 -9.82 -2.36 8.28
CA MET A 127 -9.18 -1.33 7.47
C MET A 127 -7.77 -1.02 8.00
N THR A 128 -7.59 -0.97 9.33
CA THR A 128 -6.28 -0.85 9.98
C THR A 128 -5.34 -1.99 9.61
N ALA A 129 -5.85 -3.23 9.54
CA ALA A 129 -5.07 -4.39 9.10
C ALA A 129 -4.59 -4.27 7.63
N HIS A 130 -5.45 -3.78 6.72
CA HIS A 130 -5.06 -3.49 5.34
C HIS A 130 -4.00 -2.38 5.23
N TYR A 131 -4.10 -1.32 6.03
CA TYR A 131 -3.05 -0.30 6.12
C TYR A 131 -1.70 -0.92 6.50
N TYR A 132 -1.65 -1.75 7.55
CA TYR A 132 -0.39 -2.38 7.96
C TYR A 132 0.16 -3.36 6.92
N ARG A 133 -0.68 -4.20 6.30
CA ARG A 133 -0.26 -5.12 5.24
C ARG A 133 0.34 -4.41 4.02
N LEU A 134 -0.25 -3.28 3.61
CA LEU A 134 0.31 -2.45 2.53
C LEU A 134 1.59 -1.72 2.98
N ARG A 135 1.66 -1.29 4.24
CA ARG A 135 2.84 -0.62 4.80
C ARG A 135 4.05 -1.54 4.89
N GLU A 136 3.85 -2.83 5.17
CA GLU A 136 4.90 -3.85 5.09
C GLU A 136 5.47 -3.96 3.68
N TYR A 137 4.63 -4.02 2.64
CA TYR A 137 5.08 -4.02 1.23
C TYR A 137 5.80 -2.71 0.87
N ALA A 138 5.25 -1.56 1.27
CA ALA A 138 5.88 -0.25 1.05
C ALA A 138 7.27 -0.11 1.71
N MET A 139 7.55 -0.83 2.79
CA MET A 139 8.88 -0.89 3.42
C MET A 139 9.88 -1.76 2.67
N GLN A 140 9.42 -2.74 1.87
CA GLN A 140 10.25 -3.58 1.00
C GLN A 140 10.44 -2.98 -0.40
N HIS A 141 9.62 -1.99 -0.79
CA HIS A 141 9.67 -1.37 -2.11
C HIS A 141 10.99 -0.59 -2.34
N PRO A 142 11.59 -0.59 -3.56
CA PRO A 142 12.82 0.16 -3.85
C PRO A 142 12.74 1.66 -3.53
N GLU A 143 11.54 2.24 -3.66
CA GLU A 143 11.26 3.65 -3.38
C GLU A 143 10.68 3.91 -1.97
N ALA A 144 10.85 2.97 -1.02
CA ALA A 144 10.31 3.04 0.34
C ALA A 144 10.56 4.40 1.02
N HIS A 145 11.74 5.02 0.83
CA HIS A 145 12.04 6.33 1.39
C HIS A 145 11.12 7.45 0.86
N ALA A 146 10.81 7.44 -0.43
CA ALA A 146 9.95 8.43 -1.06
C ALA A 146 8.48 8.25 -0.63
N ILE A 147 8.00 6.99 -0.57
CA ILE A 147 6.67 6.64 -0.08
C ILE A 147 6.50 7.06 1.38
N LEU A 148 7.42 6.63 2.27
CA LEU A 148 7.37 6.93 3.70
C LEU A 148 7.45 8.43 3.98
N ARG A 149 8.24 9.19 3.20
CA ARG A 149 8.35 10.65 3.31
C ARG A 149 7.04 11.39 2.99
N ILE A 150 6.23 10.89 2.07
CA ILE A 150 4.95 11.51 1.72
C ILE A 150 3.87 11.25 2.77
N ILE A 151 3.89 10.08 3.41
CA ILE A 151 2.84 9.64 4.36
C ILE A 151 3.12 9.96 5.85
N ASP A 152 4.24 10.61 6.15
CA ASP A 152 4.70 11.05 7.50
C ASP A 152 3.72 12.03 8.18
#